data_AF-A0A9E4PL60-F1
#
_entry.id   AF-A0A9E4PL60-F1
#
_cell.length_a   1.000
_cell.length_b   1.000
_cell.length_c   1.000
_cell.angle_alpha   90.00
_cell.angle_beta   90.00
_cell.angle_gamma   90.00
#
_symmetry.space_group_name_H-M   'P 1'
#
loop_
_entity.id
_entity.type
_entity.pdbx_description
1 polymer ?
#
loop_
_entity_poly.entity_id
_entity_poly.type
_entity_poly.pdbx_seq_one_letter_code
_entity_poly.pdbx_strand_id
1 'polypeptide(L)' 'MTTSDEDRADEAFEEGNRLYEAGDFAGALAAYDRALELRPDHPATLANRASALNQLGRNEEALADNH' A
#
# COMPACT_ATOMS: atom_id res chain seq x y z
N MET A 1 1.67 26.84 3.10
CA MET A 1 2.71 25.89 2.69
C MET A 1 2.10 25.06 1.58
N THR A 2 2.70 25.08 0.39
CA THR A 2 2.31 24.20 -0.72
C THR A 2 2.90 22.84 -0.40
N THR A 3 2.09 21.92 0.10
CA THR A 3 2.49 20.51 0.24
C THR A 3 2.94 20.04 -1.13
N SER A 4 4.22 19.73 -1.28
CA SER A 4 4.79 19.33 -2.56
C SER A 4 4.18 17.97 -2.96
N ASP A 5 4.18 17.62 -4.24
CA ASP A 5 3.69 16.30 -4.67
C ASP A 5 4.49 15.17 -4.01
N GLU A 6 5.75 15.44 -3.62
CA GLU A 6 6.59 14.56 -2.81
C GLU A 6 6.03 14.36 -1.40
N ASP A 7 5.64 15.42 -0.70
CA ASP A 7 5.06 15.35 0.64
C ASP A 7 3.73 14.56 0.62
N ARG A 8 2.91 14.76 -0.43
CA ARG A 8 1.65 14.02 -0.61
C ARG A 8 1.90 12.54 -0.90
N ALA A 9 2.99 12.21 -1.58
CA ALA A 9 3.38 10.82 -1.82
C ALA A 9 3.85 10.15 -0.53
N ASP A 10 4.62 10.87 0.29
CA ASP A 10 5.12 10.37 1.57
C ASP A 10 3.95 10.18 2.56
N GLU A 11 2.98 11.09 2.60
CA GLU A 11 1.75 10.93 3.40
C GLU A 11 0.95 9.69 2.98
N ALA A 12 0.78 9.47 1.66
CA ALA A 12 0.12 8.28 1.14
C ALA A 12 0.90 6.99 1.44
N PHE A 13 2.23 7.04 1.44
CA PHE A 13 3.08 5.92 1.84
C PHE A 13 2.94 5.59 3.32
N GLU A 14 2.92 6.59 4.20
CA GLU A 14 2.70 6.39 5.64
C GLU A 14 1.30 5.86 5.95
N GLU A 15 0.27 6.33 5.25
CA GLU A 15 -1.07 5.77 5.32
C GLU A 15 -1.09 4.30 4.91
N GLY A 16 -0.42 3.95 3.82
CA GLY A 16 -0.29 2.56 3.38
C GLY A 16 0.37 1.66 4.42
N ASN A 17 1.40 2.15 5.11
CA ASN A 17 2.06 1.40 6.19
C ASN A 17 1.11 1.17 7.36
N ARG A 18 0.35 2.18 7.78
CA ARG A 18 -0.62 2.05 8.88
C ARG A 18 -1.71 1.04 8.55
N LEU A 19 -2.24 1.07 7.33
CA LEU A 19 -3.25 0.11 6.87
C LEU A 19 -2.67 -1.31 6.78
N TYR A 20 -1.42 -1.45 6.32
CA TYR A 20 -0.72 -2.73 6.27
C TYR A 20 -0.54 -3.33 7.66
N GLU A 21 -0.15 -2.52 8.65
CA GLU A 21 -0.04 -2.94 10.04
C GLU A 21 -1.39 -3.28 10.68
N ALA A 22 -2.46 -2.60 10.25
CA ALA A 22 -3.84 -2.91 10.66
C ALA A 22 -4.37 -4.22 10.05
N GLY A 23 -3.63 -4.83 9.12
CA GLY A 23 -4.05 -6.01 8.36
C GLY A 23 -5.01 -5.70 7.21
N ASP A 24 -5.30 -4.42 6.96
CA ASP A 24 -6.05 -3.96 5.79
C ASP A 24 -5.09 -3.83 4.60
N PHE A 25 -4.71 -4.98 4.05
CA PHE A 25 -3.80 -5.03 2.90
C PHE A 25 -4.43 -4.43 1.63
N ALA A 26 -5.77 -4.41 1.52
CA ALA A 26 -6.49 -3.81 0.40
C ALA A 26 -6.42 -2.29 0.45
N GLY A 27 -6.68 -1.70 1.62
CA GLY A 27 -6.51 -0.27 1.87
C GLY A 27 -5.05 0.17 1.70
N ALA A 28 -4.11 -0.63 2.22
CA ALA A 28 -2.68 -0.37 2.05
C ALA A 28 -2.28 -0.28 0.58
N LEU A 29 -2.80 -1.20 -0.25
CA LEU A 29 -2.53 -1.19 -1.69
C LEU A 29 -2.97 0.11 -2.36
N ALA A 30 -4.19 0.57 -2.06
CA ALA A 30 -4.74 1.79 -2.64
C ALA A 30 -3.95 3.05 -2.21
N ALA A 31 -3.43 3.06 -0.98
CA ALA A 31 -2.58 4.13 -0.49
C ALA A 31 -1.21 4.13 -1.19
N TYR A 32 -0.59 2.95 -1.37
CA TYR A 32 0.65 2.82 -2.13
C TYR A 32 0.48 3.19 -3.61
N ASP A 33 -0.64 2.84 -4.24
CA ASP A 33 -0.93 3.23 -5.62
C ASP A 33 -0.97 4.77 -5.76
N ARG A 34 -1.64 5.47 -4.83
CA ARG A 34 -1.64 6.95 -4.80
C ARG A 34 -0.22 7.53 -4.61
N ALA A 35 0.57 6.92 -3.74
CA ALA A 35 1.97 7.34 -3.57
C ALA A 35 2.77 7.16 -4.86
N LEU A 36 2.52 6.12 -5.65
CA LEU A 36 3.16 5.88 -6.95
C LEU A 36 2.63 6.77 -8.07
N GLU A 37 1.37 7.22 -8.02
CA GLU A 37 0.85 8.21 -8.97
C GLU A 37 1.59 9.55 -8.85
N LEU A 38 1.97 9.91 -7.64
CA LEU A 38 2.72 11.13 -7.35
C LEU A 38 4.23 10.93 -7.51
N ARG A 39 4.75 9.77 -7.07
CA ARG A 39 6.16 9.37 -7.16
C ARG A 39 6.29 7.94 -7.69
N PRO A 40 6.27 7.76 -9.02
CA PRO A 40 6.36 6.42 -9.62
C PRO A 40 7.70 5.73 -9.37
N ASP A 41 8.76 6.50 -9.09
CA ASP A 41 10.11 6.01 -8.78
C ASP A 41 10.38 6.04 -7.27
N HIS A 42 9.43 5.56 -6.47
CA HIS A 42 9.64 5.38 -5.03
C HIS A 42 9.87 3.88 -4.70
N PRO A 43 11.13 3.44 -4.53
CA PRO A 43 11.45 2.03 -4.32
C PRO A 43 10.83 1.45 -3.05
N ALA A 44 10.70 2.24 -1.98
CA ALA A 44 10.06 1.79 -0.74
C ALA A 44 8.56 1.50 -0.93
N THR A 45 7.83 2.38 -1.64
CA THR A 45 6.41 2.15 -1.97
C THR A 45 6.23 0.91 -2.83
N LEU A 46 7.07 0.70 -3.85
CA LEU A 46 7.02 -0.50 -4.70
C LEU A 46 7.21 -1.79 -3.90
N ALA A 47 8.17 -1.82 -2.98
CA ALA A 47 8.44 -2.97 -2.12
C ALA A 47 7.26 -3.27 -1.16
N ASN A 48 6.67 -2.23 -0.56
CA ASN A 48 5.56 -2.39 0.37
C ASN A 48 4.27 -2.78 -0.35
N ARG A 49 4.03 -2.25 -1.56
CA ARG A 49 2.93 -2.66 -2.43
C ARG A 49 3.02 -4.14 -2.81
N ALA A 50 4.22 -4.61 -3.17
CA ALA A 50 4.43 -6.03 -3.45
C ALA A 50 4.17 -6.90 -2.21
N SER A 51 4.56 -6.44 -1.03
CA SER A 51 4.26 -7.12 0.23
C SER A 51 2.75 -7.18 0.50
N ALA A 52 2.03 -6.07 0.29
CA ALA A 52 0.58 -6.00 0.43
C ALA A 52 -0.16 -6.95 -0.53
N LEU A 53 0.27 -7.04 -1.79
CA LEU A 53 -0.28 -8.00 -2.76
C LEU A 53 -0.08 -9.45 -2.34
N ASN A 54 1.11 -9.80 -1.85
CA ASN A 54 1.37 -11.15 -1.35
C ASN A 54 0.47 -11.49 -0.16
N GLN A 55 0.25 -10.53 0.74
CA GLN A 55 -0.64 -10.74 1.87
C GLN A 55 -2.11 -10.85 1.43
N LEU A 56 -2.57 -10.06 0.47
CA LEU A 56 -3.92 -10.18 -0.10
C LEU A 56 -4.15 -11.55 -0.73
N GLY A 57 -3.25 -12.01 -1.61
CA GLY A 57 -3.38 -13.31 -2.26
C GLY A 57 -3.44 -14.46 -1.25
N ARG A 58 -2.64 -14.39 -0.18
CA ARG A 58 -2.67 -15.37 0.91
C ARG A 58 -3.97 -15.33 1.73
N ASN A 59 -4.59 -14.15 1.88
CA ASN A 59 -5.87 -14.01 2.57
C ASN A 59 -7.03 -14.49 1.69
N GLU A 60 -7.00 -14.19 0.39
CA GLU A 60 -8.00 -14.70 -0.56
C GLU A 60 -7.95 -16.23 -0.65
N GLU A 61 -6.75 -16.82 -0.72
CA GLU A 61 -6.57 -18.28 -0.64
C GLU A 61 -7.06 -18.85 0.70
N ALA A 62 -6.76 -18.18 1.82
CA ALA A 62 -7.20 -18.62 3.15
C ALA A 62 -8.73 -18.55 3.34
N LEU A 63 -9.41 -17.62 2.68
CA LEU A 63 -10.87 -17.51 2.70
C LEU A 63 -11.54 -18.52 1.75
N ALA A 64 -10.89 -18.86 0.64
CA ALA A 64 -11.42 -19.82 -0.34
C ALA A 64 -11.37 -21.28 0.16
N ASP A 65 -10.42 -21.64 1.03
CA ASP A 65 -10.22 -23.02 1.51
C ASP A 65 -11.13 -23.43 2.69
N ASN A 66 -12.12 -22.60 3.06
CA ASN A 66 -13.15 -22.92 4.06
C ASN A 66 -14.47 -23.43 3.45
N HIS A 67 -14.41 -24.20 2.34
CA HIS A 67 -15.60 -24.87 1.78
C HIS A 67 -15.73 -26.33 2.21
#